data_AF-A0A356GTD3-F1
#
_entry.id   AF-A0A356GTD3-F1
#
_cell.length_a   1.000
_cell.length_b   1.000
_cell.length_c   1.000
_cell.angle_alpha   90.00
_cell.angle_beta   90.00
_cell.angle_gamma   90.00
#
_symmetry.space_group_name_H-M   'P 1'
#
loop_
_entity.id
_entity.type
_entity.pdbx_description
1 polymer ?
#
loop_
_entity_poly.entity_id
_entity_poly.type
_entity_poly.pdbx_seq_one_letter_code
_entity_poly.pdbx_strand_id
1 'polypeptide(L)'
;MHPEILTVSLGDRAYDIFFGSRIYSLFQEWICRFYPGGSVFVVTDRNVNAIYGDDIRNWLIGIAHEVLPLSPGEEGKSWEQVREIYSFFARHGAGRDSLVVAFGGGVVGDMAGFAAATFLRGIPYVQIPTTLLSQVDSSVGGKTGFNLREGKNLVGAFHQPRAVFIDETFLLTLDERNLRSGMAEVLKCALAGDGTLLGLLEGHGEKWRAMPARDWRTMVRAAVAFKAAVVERDERESSARRVLNLGHTVGHALEQASGYSRLLHGEAVAMGLAWELLFSRRQGVTPPEVTDRAIRLLLAFGFSLDDPDIPLSSIASAVGMDKKRVVAEIEMPLVTAAGDSELRRIPVALLRGELPDIRSEIREILRARTSAAAAGPDPLRAEDGVPLPEEIVALEQRVVDDPRNLPAMLLLADAYRRAGNGPGAWEMAKEALQQYPSDPRAQRAARRIEQEFGGAFPAQPEEESPPLEDMLILEEGAFELRPADVPEAGDGEEIVREGPPAGPPPVRTITMADVYWKQGRRREALEIVEGILEKHPADPRALAWKESNRPEEPADRERGSTQSVRETAPVIRRLHLFLQTIAKEYGYVLS
;
A
#
# COMPACT_ATOMS: atom_id res chain seq x y z
N MET A 1 13.70 -23.17 -1.81
CA MET A 1 12.39 -23.10 -1.11
C MET A 1 11.39 -22.62 -2.13
N HIS A 2 10.31 -23.35 -2.39
CA HIS A 2 9.24 -22.84 -3.26
C HIS A 2 8.40 -21.83 -2.47
N PRO A 3 8.15 -20.62 -2.99
CA PRO A 3 7.30 -19.66 -2.29
C PRO A 3 5.88 -20.23 -2.18
N GLU A 4 5.21 -19.90 -1.09
CA GLU A 4 3.78 -20.17 -0.96
C GLU A 4 3.03 -19.22 -1.91
N ILE A 5 1.98 -19.72 -2.55
CA ILE A 5 1.20 -18.96 -3.53
C ILE A 5 -0.23 -18.79 -3.02
N LEU A 6 -0.80 -17.62 -3.27
CA LEU A 6 -2.23 -17.35 -3.19
C LEU A 6 -2.65 -16.72 -4.51
N THR A 7 -3.65 -17.30 -5.19
CA THR A 7 -4.16 -16.78 -6.45
C THR A 7 -5.40 -15.94 -6.19
N VAL A 8 -5.46 -14.74 -6.77
CA VAL A 8 -6.66 -13.90 -6.78
C VAL A 8 -7.43 -14.18 -8.07
N SER A 9 -8.62 -14.72 -7.94
CA SER A 9 -9.43 -15.29 -9.02
C SER A 9 -10.37 -14.25 -9.65
N LEU A 10 -9.87 -13.55 -10.68
CA LEU A 10 -10.62 -12.50 -11.40
C LEU A 10 -10.83 -12.86 -12.89
N GLY A 11 -11.03 -14.14 -13.19
CA GLY A 11 -11.09 -14.67 -14.56
C GLY A 11 -9.78 -14.42 -15.30
N ASP A 12 -9.83 -13.83 -16.49
CA ASP A 12 -8.65 -13.50 -17.31
C ASP A 12 -7.68 -12.51 -16.64
N ARG A 13 -8.11 -11.84 -15.57
CA ARG A 13 -7.31 -10.90 -14.76
C ARG A 13 -6.73 -11.55 -13.50
N ALA A 14 -6.80 -12.88 -13.39
CA ALA A 14 -6.23 -13.58 -12.25
C ALA A 14 -4.71 -13.34 -12.14
N TYR A 15 -4.23 -13.27 -10.91
CA TYR A 15 -2.82 -13.07 -10.62
C TYR A 15 -2.41 -13.79 -9.34
N ASP A 16 -1.12 -14.09 -9.26
CA ASP A 16 -0.53 -14.80 -8.13
C ASP A 16 0.12 -13.81 -7.14
N ILE A 17 -0.07 -14.09 -5.85
CA ILE A 17 0.63 -13.48 -4.74
C ILE A 17 1.61 -14.51 -4.20
N PHE A 18 2.90 -14.17 -4.26
CA PHE A 18 3.99 -15.01 -3.81
C PHE A 18 4.43 -14.57 -2.42
N PHE A 19 4.52 -15.52 -1.49
CA PHE A 19 5.05 -15.31 -0.14
C PHE A 19 6.36 -16.07 0.01
N GLY A 20 7.42 -15.37 0.40
CA GLY A 20 8.68 -16.03 0.69
C GLY A 20 9.74 -15.10 1.24
N SER A 21 10.67 -15.67 2.02
CA SER A 21 11.85 -14.94 2.47
C SER A 21 12.88 -14.89 1.35
N ARG A 22 13.55 -13.73 1.23
CA ARG A 22 14.65 -13.52 0.28
C ARG A 22 14.24 -13.82 -1.16
N ILE A 23 13.03 -13.39 -1.53
CA ILE A 23 12.46 -13.60 -2.86
C ILE A 23 13.32 -12.94 -3.95
N TYR A 24 14.13 -11.96 -3.56
CA TYR A 24 15.13 -11.33 -4.40
C TYR A 24 16.19 -12.29 -4.97
N SER A 25 16.48 -13.41 -4.29
CA SER A 25 17.39 -14.44 -4.84
C SER A 25 16.87 -15.07 -6.13
N LEU A 26 15.57 -15.00 -6.37
CA LEU A 26 14.89 -15.51 -7.56
C LEU A 26 14.25 -14.37 -8.38
N PHE A 27 14.64 -13.12 -8.13
CA PHE A 27 13.99 -11.95 -8.72
C PHE A 27 14.00 -12.00 -10.26
N GLN A 28 15.12 -12.42 -10.84
CA GLN A 28 15.26 -12.61 -12.29
C GLN A 28 14.27 -13.64 -12.80
N GLU A 29 14.17 -14.79 -12.12
CA GLU A 29 13.26 -15.88 -12.45
C GLU A 29 11.81 -15.42 -12.45
N TRP A 30 11.42 -14.69 -11.41
CA TRP A 30 10.08 -14.14 -11.28
C TRP A 30 9.80 -13.04 -12.31
N ILE A 31 10.69 -12.07 -12.45
CA ILE A 31 10.51 -10.97 -13.40
C ILE A 31 10.46 -11.51 -14.83
N CYS A 32 11.31 -12.46 -15.23
CA CYS A 32 11.25 -13.07 -16.55
C CYS A 32 9.96 -13.85 -16.80
N ARG A 33 9.29 -14.35 -15.75
CA ARG A 33 7.94 -14.90 -15.87
C ARG A 33 6.92 -13.83 -16.25
N PHE A 34 7.13 -12.55 -15.99
CA PHE A 34 6.14 -11.50 -16.32
C PHE A 34 6.65 -10.50 -17.36
N TYR A 35 7.93 -10.56 -17.69
CA TYR A 35 8.63 -9.70 -18.63
C TYR A 35 8.33 -10.12 -20.08
N PRO A 36 7.69 -9.25 -20.88
CA PRO A 36 7.31 -9.57 -22.25
C PRO A 36 8.45 -9.54 -23.27
N GLY A 37 9.64 -9.06 -22.90
CA GLY A 37 10.82 -8.98 -23.79
C GLY A 37 11.36 -7.57 -24.08
N GLY A 38 10.79 -6.50 -23.50
CA GLY A 38 11.19 -5.10 -23.70
C GLY A 38 12.20 -4.56 -22.66
N SER A 39 11.80 -3.59 -21.84
CA SER A 39 12.60 -3.11 -20.68
C SER A 39 11.81 -3.18 -19.38
N VAL A 40 12.52 -3.30 -18.27
CA VAL A 40 11.94 -3.23 -16.92
C VAL A 40 12.09 -1.82 -16.36
N PHE A 41 10.99 -1.22 -15.93
CA PHE A 41 10.99 0.10 -15.32
C PHE A 41 10.64 -0.02 -13.85
N VAL A 42 11.64 0.14 -12.98
CA VAL A 42 11.45 0.10 -11.54
C VAL A 42 11.08 1.51 -11.05
N VAL A 43 9.93 1.62 -10.43
CA VAL A 43 9.50 2.84 -9.72
C VAL A 43 9.59 2.55 -8.23
N THR A 44 10.30 3.42 -7.51
CA THR A 44 10.55 3.29 -6.07
C THR A 44 10.59 4.67 -5.41
N ASP A 45 10.74 4.76 -4.10
CA ASP A 45 11.00 6.02 -3.40
C ASP A 45 12.48 6.13 -3.00
N ARG A 46 12.93 7.34 -2.67
CA ARG A 46 14.33 7.62 -2.32
C ARG A 46 14.83 6.87 -1.08
N ASN A 47 13.97 6.57 -0.09
CA ASN A 47 14.39 5.83 1.10
C ASN A 47 14.63 4.37 0.75
N VAL A 48 13.69 3.76 0.03
CA VAL A 48 13.83 2.38 -0.45
C VAL A 48 15.00 2.24 -1.43
N ASN A 49 15.19 3.19 -2.36
CA ASN A 49 16.34 3.19 -3.27
C ASN A 49 17.67 3.37 -2.54
N ALA A 50 17.72 4.12 -1.44
CA ALA A 50 18.95 4.27 -0.67
C ALA A 50 19.37 2.94 0.01
N ILE A 51 18.42 2.07 0.35
CA ILE A 51 18.67 0.78 0.98
C ILE A 51 18.89 -0.31 -0.07
N TYR A 52 18.03 -0.38 -1.08
CA TYR A 52 17.94 -1.49 -2.01
C TYR A 52 18.27 -1.13 -3.47
N GLY A 53 18.64 0.12 -3.78
CA GLY A 53 18.83 0.54 -5.17
C GLY A 53 19.93 -0.24 -5.89
N ASP A 54 21.07 -0.46 -5.24
CA ASP A 54 22.17 -1.26 -5.80
C ASP A 54 21.80 -2.73 -5.88
N ASP A 55 21.10 -3.24 -4.88
CA ASP A 55 20.56 -4.59 -4.86
C ASP A 55 19.58 -4.82 -6.02
N ILE A 56 18.65 -3.91 -6.28
CA ILE A 56 17.71 -3.97 -7.40
C ILE A 56 18.47 -4.05 -8.73
N ARG A 57 19.49 -3.21 -8.94
CA ARG A 57 20.31 -3.26 -10.15
C ARG A 57 21.04 -4.59 -10.29
N ASN A 58 21.59 -5.09 -9.18
CA ASN A 58 22.26 -6.39 -9.14
C ASN A 58 21.30 -7.54 -9.43
N TRP A 59 20.10 -7.50 -8.87
CA TRP A 59 19.06 -8.49 -9.11
C TRP A 59 18.53 -8.44 -10.53
N LEU A 60 18.66 -7.33 -11.26
CA LEU A 60 18.22 -7.21 -12.66
C LEU A 60 19.37 -7.30 -13.67
N ILE A 61 20.58 -7.71 -13.27
CA ILE A 61 21.71 -7.92 -14.19
C ILE A 61 21.29 -8.83 -15.35
N GLY A 62 21.60 -8.43 -16.59
CA GLY A 62 21.24 -9.17 -17.80
C GLY A 62 19.83 -8.89 -18.33
N ILE A 63 18.99 -8.17 -17.58
CA ILE A 63 17.69 -7.64 -18.00
C ILE A 63 17.85 -6.13 -18.22
N ALA A 64 17.42 -5.62 -19.37
CA ALA A 64 17.44 -4.17 -19.62
C ALA A 64 16.49 -3.48 -18.64
N HIS A 65 17.00 -2.57 -17.81
CA HIS A 65 16.21 -1.94 -16.77
C HIS A 65 16.65 -0.53 -16.44
N GLU A 66 15.71 0.26 -15.94
CA GLU A 66 15.93 1.61 -15.42
C GLU A 66 15.24 1.76 -14.07
N VAL A 67 15.79 2.59 -13.18
CA VAL A 67 15.26 2.80 -11.81
C VAL A 67 14.96 4.28 -11.59
N LEU A 68 13.71 4.59 -11.23
CA LEU A 68 13.26 5.94 -10.87
C LEU A 68 12.98 6.04 -9.36
N PRO A 69 13.82 6.77 -8.59
CA PRO A 69 13.55 7.09 -7.20
C PRO A 69 12.73 8.38 -7.06
N LEU A 70 11.51 8.23 -6.57
CA LEU A 70 10.54 9.29 -6.30
C LEU A 70 10.68 9.89 -4.90
N SER A 71 10.09 11.05 -4.64
CA SER A 71 10.08 11.61 -3.28
C SER A 71 9.15 10.78 -2.38
N PRO A 72 9.60 10.41 -1.16
CA PRO A 72 8.84 9.53 -0.27
C PRO A 72 7.64 10.24 0.39
N GLY A 73 6.74 9.44 0.96
CA GLY A 73 5.63 9.92 1.78
C GLY A 73 4.35 10.27 1.01
N GLU A 74 3.26 10.47 1.75
CA GLU A 74 1.92 10.72 1.18
C GLU A 74 1.83 12.05 0.42
N GLU A 75 2.62 13.06 0.80
CA GLU A 75 2.75 14.33 0.06
C GLU A 75 3.26 14.12 -1.36
N GLY A 76 4.06 13.06 -1.55
CA GLY A 76 4.57 12.66 -2.85
C GLY A 76 3.55 11.99 -3.75
N LYS A 77 2.39 11.59 -3.21
CA LYS A 77 1.33 10.91 -3.94
C LYS A 77 0.54 11.89 -4.81
N SER A 78 1.18 12.51 -5.80
CA SER A 78 0.66 13.68 -6.53
C SER A 78 0.74 13.52 -8.05
N TRP A 79 0.04 14.41 -8.76
CA TRP A 79 0.08 14.48 -10.22
C TRP A 79 1.50 14.72 -10.75
N GLU A 80 2.29 15.54 -10.05
CA GLU A 80 3.65 15.90 -10.47
C GLU A 80 4.56 14.68 -10.55
N GLN A 81 4.47 13.79 -9.56
CA GLN A 81 5.25 12.54 -9.56
C GLN A 81 4.72 11.52 -10.57
N VAL A 82 3.40 11.46 -10.78
CA VAL A 82 2.82 10.64 -11.87
C VAL A 82 3.33 11.11 -13.23
N ARG A 83 3.40 12.43 -13.46
CA ARG A 83 3.98 13.01 -14.67
C ARG A 83 5.48 12.71 -14.80
N GLU A 84 6.20 12.69 -13.69
CA GLU A 84 7.61 12.27 -13.64
C GLU A 84 7.77 10.82 -14.09
N ILE A 85 6.92 9.91 -13.60
CA ILE A 85 6.89 8.50 -14.03
C ILE A 85 6.63 8.40 -15.54
N TYR A 86 5.65 9.11 -16.10
CA TYR A 86 5.40 9.10 -17.55
C TYR A 86 6.59 9.62 -18.35
N SER A 87 7.20 10.72 -17.89
CA SER A 87 8.37 11.30 -18.56
C SER A 87 9.55 10.34 -18.53
N PHE A 88 9.74 9.63 -17.42
CA PHE A 88 10.74 8.59 -17.26
C PHE A 88 10.51 7.42 -18.22
N PHE A 89 9.29 6.89 -18.31
CA PHE A 89 8.93 5.83 -19.25
C PHE A 89 9.19 6.25 -20.70
N ALA A 90 8.74 7.45 -21.10
CA ALA A 90 8.89 7.93 -22.47
C ALA A 90 10.37 8.17 -22.85
N ARG A 91 11.16 8.80 -21.97
CA ARG A 91 12.59 9.10 -22.23
C ARG A 91 13.44 7.84 -22.44
N HIS A 92 13.09 6.75 -21.77
CA HIS A 92 13.81 5.49 -21.85
C HIS A 92 13.13 4.47 -22.78
N GLY A 93 12.19 4.93 -23.62
CA GLY A 93 11.63 4.13 -24.70
C GLY A 93 10.71 2.99 -24.25
N ALA A 94 9.96 3.17 -23.14
CA ALA A 94 9.00 2.17 -22.68
C ALA A 94 7.95 1.85 -23.77
N GLY A 95 7.83 0.56 -24.10
CA GLY A 95 6.88 0.00 -25.06
C GLY A 95 5.76 -0.82 -24.39
N ARG A 96 4.86 -1.39 -25.20
CA ARG A 96 3.78 -2.29 -24.72
C ARG A 96 4.30 -3.62 -24.14
N ASP A 97 5.53 -3.96 -24.50
CA ASP A 97 6.30 -5.12 -24.08
C ASP A 97 7.18 -4.83 -22.86
N SER A 98 7.10 -3.62 -22.29
CA SER A 98 7.81 -3.25 -21.07
C SER A 98 7.04 -3.68 -19.82
N LEU A 99 7.78 -3.90 -18.73
CA LEU A 99 7.22 -4.29 -17.43
C LEU A 99 7.51 -3.19 -16.41
N VAL A 100 6.47 -2.69 -15.74
CA VAL A 100 6.63 -1.79 -14.59
C VAL A 100 6.79 -2.61 -13.31
N VAL A 101 7.75 -2.25 -12.48
CA VAL A 101 7.99 -2.86 -11.17
C VAL A 101 7.77 -1.79 -10.11
N ALA A 102 6.66 -1.89 -9.37
CA ALA A 102 6.40 -1.01 -8.24
C ALA A 102 7.10 -1.57 -6.99
N PHE A 103 8.26 -1.02 -6.64
CA PHE A 103 9.10 -1.49 -5.54
C PHE A 103 9.04 -0.46 -4.39
N GLY A 104 8.17 -0.66 -3.40
CA GLY A 104 8.01 0.30 -2.32
C GLY A 104 6.76 0.10 -1.46
N GLY A 105 6.40 1.14 -0.71
CA GLY A 105 5.15 1.21 0.04
C GLY A 105 3.92 1.45 -0.85
N GLY A 106 2.75 1.63 -0.21
CA GLY A 106 1.48 1.82 -0.92
C GLY A 106 1.46 3.04 -1.85
N VAL A 107 2.13 4.13 -1.47
CA VAL A 107 2.25 5.35 -2.31
C VAL A 107 2.91 5.04 -3.66
N VAL A 108 4.02 4.30 -3.64
CA VAL A 108 4.72 3.86 -4.85
C VAL A 108 3.84 2.90 -5.65
N GLY A 109 3.22 1.93 -4.98
CA GLY A 109 2.29 0.97 -5.59
C GLY A 109 1.15 1.63 -6.37
N ASP A 110 0.50 2.60 -5.75
CA ASP A 110 -0.63 3.32 -6.33
C ASP A 110 -0.23 4.17 -7.53
N MET A 111 0.85 4.95 -7.41
CA MET A 111 1.30 5.82 -8.50
C MET A 111 1.87 5.02 -9.68
N ALA A 112 2.72 4.02 -9.41
CA ALA A 112 3.29 3.18 -10.45
C ALA A 112 2.23 2.32 -11.13
N GLY A 113 1.28 1.78 -10.36
CA GLY A 113 0.13 1.05 -10.89
C GLY A 113 -0.76 1.92 -11.77
N PHE A 114 -1.05 3.16 -11.35
CA PHE A 114 -1.84 4.11 -12.14
C PHE A 114 -1.11 4.50 -13.42
N ALA A 115 0.19 4.79 -13.32
CA ALA A 115 1.01 5.09 -14.48
C ALA A 115 1.03 3.92 -15.47
N ALA A 116 1.16 2.68 -14.99
CA ALA A 116 1.08 1.48 -15.81
C ALA A 116 -0.30 1.27 -16.44
N ALA A 117 -1.38 1.64 -15.75
CA ALA A 117 -2.75 1.52 -16.26
C ALA A 117 -3.02 2.44 -17.46
N THR A 118 -2.46 3.64 -17.45
CA THR A 118 -2.80 4.68 -18.44
C THR A 118 -1.72 4.90 -19.49
N PHE A 119 -0.45 4.63 -19.19
CA PHE A 119 0.64 4.74 -20.16
C PHE A 119 0.43 3.72 -21.29
N LEU A 120 0.48 4.18 -22.55
CA LEU A 120 0.13 3.40 -23.74
C LEU A 120 -1.24 2.68 -23.65
N ARG A 121 -2.15 3.20 -22.84
CA ARG A 121 -3.47 2.62 -22.52
C ARG A 121 -3.39 1.26 -21.81
N GLY A 122 -2.32 1.03 -21.06
CA GLY A 122 -2.13 -0.18 -20.26
C GLY A 122 -0.88 -0.94 -20.66
N ILE A 123 0.04 -1.09 -19.70
CA ILE A 123 1.20 -1.96 -19.75
C ILE A 123 1.23 -2.86 -18.50
N PRO A 124 1.86 -4.05 -18.57
CA PRO A 124 1.92 -4.94 -17.42
C PRO A 124 2.76 -4.33 -16.29
N TYR A 125 2.35 -4.62 -15.05
CA TYR A 125 3.14 -4.27 -13.87
C TYR A 125 3.10 -5.37 -12.81
N VAL A 126 4.06 -5.35 -11.90
CA VAL A 126 4.11 -6.20 -10.70
C VAL A 126 4.33 -5.34 -9.46
N GLN A 127 3.88 -5.82 -8.30
CA GLN A 127 4.06 -5.16 -7.01
C GLN A 127 5.06 -5.89 -6.14
N ILE A 128 5.96 -5.15 -5.50
CA ILE A 128 6.88 -5.63 -4.47
C ILE A 128 6.71 -4.71 -3.25
N PRO A 129 5.72 -5.02 -2.41
CA PRO A 129 5.43 -4.22 -1.23
C PRO A 129 6.54 -4.33 -0.17
N THR A 130 7.12 -3.18 0.21
CA THR A 130 8.18 -3.09 1.22
C THR A 130 7.72 -2.60 2.59
N THR A 131 6.45 -2.23 2.74
CA THR A 131 5.88 -1.85 4.04
C THR A 131 4.83 -2.86 4.47
N LEU A 132 4.61 -3.04 5.78
CA LEU A 132 3.61 -4.00 6.26
C LEU A 132 2.22 -3.63 5.73
N LEU A 133 1.88 -2.34 5.73
CA LEU A 133 0.62 -1.83 5.17
C LEU A 133 0.46 -2.23 3.69
N SER A 134 1.49 -2.07 2.85
CA SER A 134 1.36 -2.49 1.45
C SER A 134 1.34 -3.99 1.27
N GLN A 135 2.01 -4.76 2.14
CA GLN A 135 2.00 -6.23 2.09
C GLN A 135 0.62 -6.81 2.42
N VAL A 136 -0.10 -6.24 3.39
CA VAL A 136 -1.38 -6.79 3.87
C VAL A 136 -2.61 -6.13 3.22
N ASP A 137 -2.44 -4.93 2.67
CA ASP A 137 -3.55 -4.16 2.11
C ASP A 137 -3.24 -3.65 0.69
N SER A 138 -2.54 -2.51 0.53
CA SER A 138 -2.61 -1.73 -0.72
C SER A 138 -2.05 -2.42 -1.98
N SER A 139 -1.20 -3.43 -1.87
CA SER A 139 -0.72 -4.18 -3.03
C SER A 139 -1.76 -5.13 -3.66
N VAL A 140 -2.90 -5.35 -2.99
CA VAL A 140 -3.93 -6.31 -3.38
C VAL A 140 -5.24 -5.59 -3.74
N GLY A 141 -5.80 -5.94 -4.90
CA GLY A 141 -7.13 -5.49 -5.33
C GLY A 141 -7.16 -4.34 -6.34
N GLY A 142 -6.02 -4.02 -6.96
CA GLY A 142 -5.92 -3.25 -8.20
C GLY A 142 -6.38 -1.79 -8.15
N LYS A 143 -6.66 -1.24 -6.96
CA LYS A 143 -6.91 0.21 -6.83
C LYS A 143 -5.57 0.91 -6.95
N THR A 144 -5.47 1.85 -7.89
CA THR A 144 -4.27 2.62 -8.15
C THR A 144 -4.66 4.08 -8.33
N GLY A 145 -3.78 5.03 -8.04
CA GLY A 145 -4.13 6.44 -8.18
C GLY A 145 -3.16 7.40 -7.49
N PHE A 146 -3.59 8.65 -7.43
CA PHE A 146 -2.88 9.71 -6.73
C PHE A 146 -3.86 10.71 -6.09
N ASN A 147 -3.34 11.57 -5.24
CA ASN A 147 -4.12 12.57 -4.52
C ASN A 147 -4.22 13.87 -5.33
N LEU A 148 -5.40 14.50 -5.26
CA LEU A 148 -5.58 15.89 -5.66
C LEU A 148 -5.53 16.79 -4.43
N ARG A 149 -5.40 18.11 -4.63
CA ARG A 149 -5.54 19.08 -3.53
C ARG A 149 -6.90 18.99 -2.85
N GLU A 150 -7.92 18.60 -3.62
CA GLU A 150 -9.30 18.46 -3.20
C GLU A 150 -9.58 17.16 -2.43
N GLY A 151 -8.68 16.18 -2.46
CA GLY A 151 -8.87 14.94 -1.71
C GLY A 151 -7.96 13.79 -2.13
N LYS A 152 -7.85 12.82 -1.21
CA LYS A 152 -7.07 11.59 -1.39
C LYS A 152 -7.74 10.65 -2.41
N ASN A 153 -6.92 9.99 -3.23
CA ASN A 153 -7.32 8.91 -4.15
C ASN A 153 -8.50 9.24 -5.09
N LEU A 154 -8.78 10.52 -5.36
CA LEU A 154 -9.90 10.94 -6.21
C LEU A 154 -9.68 10.59 -7.68
N VAL A 155 -8.43 10.49 -8.12
CA VAL A 155 -8.05 10.12 -9.48
C VAL A 155 -7.32 8.79 -9.44
N GLY A 156 -7.83 7.80 -10.17
CA GLY A 156 -7.30 6.45 -10.13
C GLY A 156 -7.83 5.55 -11.24
N ALA A 157 -7.37 4.29 -11.21
CA ALA A 157 -7.81 3.22 -12.10
C ALA A 157 -7.86 1.89 -11.35
N PHE A 158 -8.81 1.04 -11.73
CA PHE A 158 -8.79 -0.38 -11.37
C PHE A 158 -7.90 -1.12 -12.38
N HIS A 159 -6.66 -1.42 -12.00
CA HIS A 159 -5.66 -2.10 -12.83
C HIS A 159 -4.96 -3.19 -11.99
N GLN A 160 -5.14 -4.45 -12.36
CA GLN A 160 -4.59 -5.58 -11.58
C GLN A 160 -3.10 -5.80 -11.92
N PRO A 161 -2.25 -6.07 -10.92
CA PRO A 161 -0.88 -6.47 -11.17
C PRO A 161 -0.84 -7.86 -11.83
N ARG A 162 0.26 -8.17 -12.51
CA ARG A 162 0.54 -9.53 -13.01
C ARG A 162 0.99 -10.49 -11.90
N ALA A 163 1.55 -9.93 -10.83
CA ALA A 163 1.95 -10.64 -9.62
C ALA A 163 2.23 -9.66 -8.48
N VAL A 164 2.14 -10.17 -7.25
CA VAL A 164 2.58 -9.48 -6.03
C VAL A 164 3.61 -10.35 -5.32
N PHE A 165 4.73 -9.76 -4.89
CA PHE A 165 5.82 -10.46 -4.21
C PHE A 165 5.98 -9.95 -2.78
N ILE A 166 5.50 -10.72 -1.82
CA ILE A 166 5.53 -10.39 -0.40
C ILE A 166 6.72 -11.11 0.25
N ASP A 167 7.65 -10.31 0.75
CA ASP A 167 8.83 -10.78 1.47
C ASP A 167 8.94 -10.06 2.80
N GLU A 168 8.84 -10.82 3.89
CA GLU A 168 8.90 -10.26 5.24
C GLU A 168 10.27 -9.63 5.57
N THR A 169 11.32 -9.95 4.80
CA THR A 169 12.66 -9.40 5.06
C THR A 169 12.76 -7.91 4.76
N PHE A 170 11.88 -7.35 3.91
CA PHE A 170 11.81 -5.89 3.70
C PHE A 170 11.32 -5.15 4.96
N LEU A 171 10.57 -5.82 5.84
CA LEU A 171 10.10 -5.23 7.10
C LEU A 171 11.23 -5.03 8.12
N LEU A 172 12.38 -5.71 7.95
CA LEU A 172 13.52 -5.60 8.87
C LEU A 172 14.17 -4.21 8.83
N THR A 173 13.99 -3.46 7.75
CA THR A 173 14.51 -2.09 7.59
C THR A 173 13.43 -1.03 7.74
N LEU A 174 12.17 -1.43 7.96
CA LEU A 174 11.05 -0.51 8.12
C LEU A 174 11.09 0.12 9.51
N ASP A 175 10.89 1.43 9.60
CA ASP A 175 10.82 2.09 10.90
C ASP A 175 9.61 1.61 11.71
N GLU A 176 9.74 1.73 13.03
CA GLU A 176 8.74 1.19 13.95
C GLU A 176 7.36 1.81 13.76
N ARG A 177 7.28 3.10 13.41
CA ARG A 177 6.01 3.81 13.24
C ARG A 177 5.26 3.26 12.02
N ASN A 178 5.95 3.05 10.90
CA ASN A 178 5.37 2.44 9.70
C ASN A 178 5.07 0.95 9.86
N LEU A 179 5.90 0.20 10.59
CA LEU A 179 5.61 -1.20 10.91
C LEU A 179 4.34 -1.31 11.75
N ARG A 180 4.23 -0.48 12.80
CA ARG A 180 3.05 -0.41 13.66
C ARG A 180 1.81 -0.01 12.86
N SER A 181 1.91 1.01 12.02
CA SER A 181 0.81 1.45 11.13
C SER A 181 0.19 0.29 10.35
N GLY A 182 0.99 -0.63 9.80
CA GLY A 182 0.48 -1.82 9.11
C GLY A 182 -0.29 -2.81 10.00
N MET A 183 -0.02 -2.87 11.31
CA MET A 183 -0.74 -3.76 12.25
C MET A 183 -2.21 -3.37 12.44
N ALA A 184 -2.58 -2.11 12.18
CA ALA A 184 -3.98 -1.68 12.22
C ALA A 184 -4.80 -2.41 11.15
N GLU A 185 -4.26 -2.51 9.93
CA GLU A 185 -4.89 -3.22 8.82
C GLU A 185 -4.97 -4.74 9.07
N VAL A 186 -3.94 -5.31 9.70
CA VAL A 186 -3.97 -6.71 10.12
C VAL A 186 -5.10 -6.96 11.11
N LEU A 187 -5.25 -6.10 12.13
CA LEU A 187 -6.32 -6.23 13.11
C LEU A 187 -7.70 -6.01 12.48
N LYS A 188 -7.82 -5.06 11.55
CA LYS A 188 -9.05 -4.86 10.76
C LYS A 188 -9.47 -6.15 10.08
N CYS A 189 -8.56 -6.80 9.35
CA CYS A 189 -8.84 -8.07 8.67
C CYS A 189 -9.24 -9.17 9.67
N ALA A 190 -8.55 -9.26 10.81
CA ALA A 190 -8.86 -10.21 11.87
C ALA A 190 -10.28 -10.02 12.44
N LEU A 191 -10.67 -8.77 12.70
CA LEU A 191 -11.99 -8.44 13.23
C LEU A 191 -13.09 -8.68 12.20
N ALA A 192 -12.85 -8.32 10.94
CA ALA A 192 -13.85 -8.34 9.88
C ALA A 192 -14.11 -9.74 9.30
N GLY A 193 -13.14 -10.65 9.34
CA GLY A 193 -13.29 -11.95 8.64
C GLY A 193 -12.39 -13.10 9.06
N ASP A 194 -11.53 -12.97 10.08
CA ASP A 194 -10.69 -14.07 10.53
C ASP A 194 -10.45 -14.07 12.06
N GLY A 195 -11.34 -14.77 12.78
CA GLY A 195 -11.24 -14.92 14.24
C GLY A 195 -10.03 -15.75 14.67
N THR A 196 -9.45 -16.57 13.79
CA THR A 196 -8.22 -17.34 14.07
C THR A 196 -7.01 -16.41 14.03
N LEU A 197 -6.95 -15.50 13.06
CA LEU A 197 -5.96 -14.43 13.02
C LEU A 197 -6.05 -13.56 14.28
N LEU A 198 -7.27 -13.23 14.74
CA LEU A 198 -7.44 -12.48 15.99
C LEU A 198 -6.80 -13.23 17.17
N GLY A 199 -7.06 -14.54 17.31
CA GLY A 199 -6.44 -15.36 18.35
C GLY A 199 -4.91 -15.46 18.26
N LEU A 200 -4.35 -15.49 17.03
CA LEU A 200 -2.90 -15.44 16.81
C LEU A 200 -2.31 -14.12 17.33
N LEU A 201 -2.95 -13.00 17.01
CA LEU A 201 -2.52 -11.67 17.47
C LEU A 201 -2.55 -11.57 19.00
N GLU A 202 -3.60 -12.11 19.64
CA GLU A 202 -3.73 -12.15 21.11
C GLU A 202 -2.66 -13.00 21.78
N GLY A 203 -2.30 -14.14 21.16
CA GLY A 203 -1.24 -15.01 21.66
C GLY A 203 0.11 -14.30 21.77
N HIS A 204 0.38 -13.33 20.88
CA HIS A 204 1.59 -12.51 20.92
C HIS A 204 1.44 -11.24 21.77
N GLY A 205 0.28 -10.57 21.70
CA GLY A 205 -0.02 -9.37 22.49
C GLY A 205 1.09 -8.31 22.39
N GLU A 206 1.61 -7.85 23.53
CA GLU A 206 2.68 -6.84 23.59
C GLU A 206 4.00 -7.31 22.96
N LYS A 207 4.20 -8.63 22.81
CA LYS A 207 5.38 -9.25 22.22
C LYS A 207 5.29 -9.46 20.71
N TRP A 208 4.26 -8.91 20.04
CA TRP A 208 4.08 -9.03 18.58
C TRP A 208 5.32 -8.72 17.75
N ARG A 209 6.19 -7.80 18.20
CA ARG A 209 7.47 -7.50 17.51
C ARG A 209 8.45 -8.67 17.52
N ALA A 210 8.39 -9.52 18.54
CA ALA A 210 9.23 -10.70 18.69
C ALA A 210 8.56 -11.96 18.10
N MET A 211 7.47 -11.79 17.35
CA MET A 211 6.80 -12.89 16.66
C MET A 211 7.81 -13.62 15.73
N PRO A 212 7.84 -14.96 15.73
CA PRO A 212 8.74 -15.71 14.88
C PRO A 212 8.36 -15.53 13.40
N ALA A 213 9.32 -15.67 12.48
CA ALA A 213 9.10 -15.45 11.04
C ALA A 213 7.94 -16.27 10.45
N ARG A 214 7.71 -17.49 10.97
CA ARG A 214 6.56 -18.33 10.58
C ARG A 214 5.22 -17.65 10.88
N ASP A 215 5.09 -17.06 12.05
CA ASP A 215 3.84 -16.44 12.50
C ASP A 215 3.64 -15.11 11.76
N TRP A 216 4.71 -14.35 11.49
CA TRP A 216 4.67 -13.18 10.61
C TRP A 216 4.11 -13.51 9.23
N ARG A 217 4.63 -14.58 8.60
CA ARG A 217 4.13 -15.03 7.31
C ARG A 217 2.68 -15.49 7.38
N THR A 218 2.32 -16.22 8.43
CA THR A 218 0.95 -16.69 8.67
C THR A 218 -0.01 -15.50 8.79
N MET A 219 0.37 -14.49 9.56
CA MET A 219 -0.39 -13.25 9.77
C MET A 219 -0.61 -12.49 8.46
N VAL A 220 0.47 -12.24 7.71
CA VAL A 220 0.40 -11.52 6.43
C VAL A 220 -0.44 -12.30 5.41
N ARG A 221 -0.23 -13.62 5.31
CA ARG A 221 -1.00 -14.48 4.40
C ARG A 221 -2.49 -14.48 4.74
N ALA A 222 -2.85 -14.55 6.02
CA ALA A 222 -4.25 -14.54 6.47
C ALA A 222 -4.94 -13.20 6.12
N ALA A 223 -4.28 -12.07 6.40
CA ALA A 223 -4.80 -10.75 6.06
C ALA A 223 -5.00 -10.59 4.53
N VAL A 224 -4.02 -11.03 3.74
CA VAL A 224 -4.11 -11.01 2.28
C VAL A 224 -5.20 -11.95 1.75
N ALA A 225 -5.35 -13.14 2.34
CA ALA A 225 -6.38 -14.10 1.94
C ALA A 225 -7.78 -13.55 2.16
N PHE A 226 -8.03 -12.90 3.31
CA PHE A 226 -9.28 -12.21 3.56
C PHE A 226 -9.54 -11.11 2.53
N LYS A 227 -8.55 -10.24 2.27
CA LYS A 227 -8.70 -9.16 1.29
C LYS A 227 -8.92 -9.69 -0.13
N ALA A 228 -8.19 -10.73 -0.54
CA ALA A 228 -8.35 -11.39 -1.82
C ALA A 228 -9.77 -11.95 -1.99
N ALA A 229 -10.29 -12.68 -1.00
CA ALA A 229 -11.63 -13.22 -1.05
C ALA A 229 -12.71 -12.14 -1.17
N VAL A 230 -12.51 -10.97 -0.56
CA VAL A 230 -13.42 -9.82 -0.71
C VAL A 230 -13.31 -9.20 -2.11
N VAL A 231 -12.09 -9.04 -2.63
CA VAL A 231 -11.83 -8.52 -3.99
C VAL A 231 -12.41 -9.44 -5.06
N GLU A 232 -12.31 -10.76 -4.90
CA GLU A 232 -12.88 -11.73 -5.84
C GLU A 232 -14.41 -11.64 -5.92
N ARG A 233 -15.07 -11.32 -4.80
CA ARG A 233 -16.52 -11.13 -4.74
C ARG A 233 -16.95 -9.77 -5.33
N ASP A 234 -16.12 -8.74 -5.16
CA ASP A 234 -16.46 -7.38 -5.57
C ASP A 234 -15.20 -6.57 -5.95
N GLU A 235 -14.71 -6.78 -7.17
CA GLU A 235 -13.50 -6.13 -7.68
C GLU A 235 -13.62 -4.60 -7.70
N ARG A 236 -14.80 -4.08 -8.06
CA ARG A 236 -15.05 -2.65 -8.33
C ARG A 236 -15.77 -1.91 -7.21
N GLU A 237 -15.84 -2.49 -6.01
CA GLU A 237 -16.39 -1.84 -4.82
C GLU A 237 -17.85 -1.39 -4.96
N SER A 238 -18.67 -2.25 -5.57
CA SER A 238 -20.10 -1.99 -5.75
C SER A 238 -20.91 -2.28 -4.47
N SER A 239 -20.45 -3.18 -3.61
CA SER A 239 -21.15 -3.56 -2.36
C SER A 239 -20.23 -4.26 -1.35
N ALA A 240 -19.92 -5.54 -1.56
CA ALA A 240 -19.28 -6.42 -0.59
C ALA A 240 -17.90 -5.93 -0.14
N ARG A 241 -17.18 -5.19 -1.00
CA ARG A 241 -15.86 -4.65 -0.67
C ARG A 241 -15.87 -3.59 0.45
N ARG A 242 -17.03 -3.00 0.74
CA ARG A 242 -17.21 -2.04 1.85
C ARG A 242 -16.91 -2.64 3.22
N VAL A 243 -16.89 -3.96 3.37
CA VAL A 243 -16.45 -4.62 4.61
C VAL A 243 -15.00 -4.25 4.98
N LEU A 244 -14.16 -3.94 3.99
CA LEU A 244 -12.79 -3.50 4.19
C LEU A 244 -12.68 -2.07 4.74
N ASN A 245 -13.79 -1.34 4.84
CA ASN A 245 -13.85 0.02 5.40
C ASN A 245 -14.07 0.02 6.92
N LEU A 246 -13.93 -1.13 7.59
CA LEU A 246 -13.96 -1.20 9.05
C LEU A 246 -12.84 -0.33 9.63
N GLY A 247 -13.19 0.58 10.54
CA GLY A 247 -12.30 1.59 11.09
C GLY A 247 -12.01 2.78 10.16
N HIS A 248 -12.52 2.79 8.92
CA HIS A 248 -12.19 3.84 7.95
C HIS A 248 -13.18 5.00 7.94
N THR A 249 -14.37 4.86 8.52
CA THR A 249 -15.34 5.97 8.57
C THR A 249 -14.82 7.05 9.49
N VAL A 250 -14.51 6.69 10.74
CA VAL A 250 -13.91 7.60 11.71
C VAL A 250 -12.42 7.78 11.41
N GLY A 251 -11.74 6.75 10.90
CA GLY A 251 -10.33 6.84 10.50
C GLY A 251 -10.08 7.92 9.44
N HIS A 252 -10.84 7.92 8.33
CA HIS A 252 -10.70 8.97 7.32
C HIS A 252 -11.09 10.35 7.85
N ALA A 253 -12.09 10.43 8.74
CA ALA A 253 -12.46 11.69 9.38
C ALA A 253 -11.33 12.24 10.26
N LEU A 254 -10.61 11.37 10.99
CA LEU A 254 -9.41 11.71 11.75
C LEU A 254 -8.27 12.17 10.84
N GLU A 255 -7.98 11.45 9.74
CA GLU A 255 -6.95 11.87 8.78
C GLU A 255 -7.25 13.27 8.20
N GLN A 256 -8.52 13.51 7.84
CA GLN A 256 -8.95 14.81 7.31
C GLN A 256 -8.85 15.91 8.36
N ALA A 257 -9.37 15.65 9.57
CA ALA A 257 -9.33 16.60 10.68
C ALA A 257 -7.90 16.90 11.15
N SER A 258 -6.96 15.97 10.92
CA SER A 258 -5.54 16.16 11.23
C SER A 258 -4.72 16.80 10.11
N GLY A 259 -5.37 17.24 9.02
CA GLY A 259 -4.69 17.84 7.86
C GLY A 259 -3.82 16.87 7.06
N TYR A 260 -4.10 15.55 7.14
CA TYR A 260 -3.44 14.45 6.43
C TYR A 260 -1.94 14.22 6.67
N SER A 261 -1.22 15.12 7.36
CA SER A 261 0.21 15.03 7.60
C SER A 261 0.56 14.56 9.02
N ARG A 262 -0.34 14.76 9.97
CA ARG A 262 -0.10 14.46 11.39
C ARG A 262 -0.16 12.96 11.69
N LEU A 263 -1.21 12.28 11.24
CA LEU A 263 -1.41 10.84 11.42
C LEU A 263 -0.97 10.06 10.19
N LEU A 264 -0.30 8.93 10.39
CA LEU A 264 -0.21 7.90 9.35
C LEU A 264 -1.57 7.24 9.17
N HIS A 265 -1.85 6.72 7.97
CA HIS A 265 -3.11 6.05 7.66
C HIS A 265 -3.48 4.96 8.69
N GLY A 266 -2.55 4.06 9.01
CA GLY A 266 -2.79 3.00 10.00
C GLY A 266 -2.99 3.51 11.43
N GLU A 267 -2.45 4.67 11.79
CA GLU A 267 -2.74 5.29 13.10
C GLU A 267 -4.19 5.79 13.15
N ALA A 268 -4.64 6.42 12.08
CA ALA A 268 -6.03 6.86 11.95
C ALA A 268 -7.01 5.68 11.87
N VAL A 269 -6.67 4.61 11.15
CA VAL A 269 -7.45 3.37 11.11
C VAL A 269 -7.47 2.69 12.49
N ALA A 270 -6.36 2.66 13.24
CA ALA A 270 -6.35 2.12 14.60
C ALA A 270 -7.29 2.88 15.55
N MET A 271 -7.27 4.22 15.50
CA MET A 271 -8.22 5.04 16.23
C MET A 271 -9.66 4.78 15.75
N GLY A 272 -9.88 4.79 14.44
CA GLY A 272 -11.19 4.52 13.84
C GLY A 272 -11.74 3.14 14.24
N LEU A 273 -10.92 2.10 14.28
CA LEU A 273 -11.30 0.77 14.79
C LEU A 273 -11.81 0.85 16.23
N ALA A 274 -11.06 1.51 17.13
CA ALA A 274 -11.48 1.65 18.52
C ALA A 274 -12.81 2.43 18.64
N TRP A 275 -12.93 3.56 17.94
CA TRP A 275 -14.12 4.41 18.00
C TRP A 275 -15.35 3.71 17.41
N GLU A 276 -15.21 3.06 16.25
CA GLU A 276 -16.30 2.35 15.58
C GLU A 276 -16.74 1.09 16.34
N LEU A 277 -15.82 0.37 17.00
CA LEU A 277 -16.17 -0.76 17.85
C LEU A 277 -16.93 -0.33 19.12
N LEU A 278 -16.56 0.81 19.72
CA LEU A 278 -17.28 1.37 20.87
C LEU A 278 -18.67 1.84 20.45
N PHE A 279 -18.78 2.54 19.32
CA PHE A 279 -20.07 2.89 18.71
C PHE A 279 -20.92 1.64 18.50
N SER A 280 -20.38 0.63 17.81
CA SER A 280 -21.09 -0.61 17.48
C SER A 280 -21.55 -1.39 18.72
N ARG A 281 -20.74 -1.42 19.79
CA ARG A 281 -21.10 -2.00 21.08
C ARG A 281 -22.28 -1.26 21.72
N ARG A 282 -22.28 0.08 21.67
CA ARG A 282 -23.39 0.91 22.19
C ARG A 282 -24.68 0.73 21.39
N GLN A 283 -24.57 0.41 20.10
CA GLN A 283 -25.70 0.00 19.26
C GLN A 283 -26.16 -1.47 19.49
N GLY A 284 -25.51 -2.21 20.39
CA GLY A 284 -25.84 -3.61 20.70
C GLY A 284 -25.47 -4.60 19.59
N VAL A 285 -24.55 -4.22 18.68
CA VAL A 285 -24.14 -5.05 17.54
C VAL A 285 -22.86 -5.83 17.86
N THR A 286 -21.81 -5.13 18.28
CA THR A 286 -20.55 -5.78 18.65
C THR A 286 -20.61 -6.29 20.09
N PRO A 287 -20.33 -7.58 20.34
CA PRO A 287 -20.24 -8.11 21.69
C PRO A 287 -19.18 -7.36 22.52
N PRO A 288 -19.47 -6.98 23.77
CA PRO A 288 -18.52 -6.24 24.62
C PRO A 288 -17.14 -6.91 24.70
N GLU A 289 -17.10 -8.23 24.76
CA GLU A 289 -15.88 -9.02 24.85
C GLU A 289 -15.00 -8.86 23.60
N VAL A 290 -15.60 -8.69 22.42
CA VAL A 290 -14.86 -8.46 21.16
C VAL A 290 -14.27 -7.05 21.13
N THR A 291 -15.04 -6.05 21.56
CA THR A 291 -14.57 -4.66 21.69
C THR A 291 -13.38 -4.58 22.66
N ASP A 292 -13.49 -5.21 23.83
CA ASP A 292 -12.43 -5.20 24.85
C ASP A 292 -11.14 -5.90 24.37
N ARG A 293 -11.28 -7.03 23.64
CA ARG A 293 -10.15 -7.75 23.03
C ARG A 293 -9.44 -6.88 22.01
N ALA A 294 -10.18 -6.23 21.11
CA ALA A 294 -9.62 -5.36 20.08
C ALA A 294 -8.91 -4.13 20.67
N ILE A 295 -9.54 -3.45 21.63
CA ILE A 295 -8.93 -2.30 22.33
C ILE A 295 -7.63 -2.72 23.02
N ARG A 296 -7.63 -3.87 23.73
CA ARG A 296 -6.43 -4.41 24.38
C ARG A 296 -5.31 -4.68 23.38
N LEU A 297 -5.64 -5.23 22.20
CA LEU A 297 -4.66 -5.48 21.14
C LEU A 297 -4.10 -4.19 20.53
N LEU A 298 -4.95 -3.21 20.19
CA LEU A 298 -4.48 -1.92 19.66
C LEU A 298 -3.51 -1.26 20.65
N LEU A 299 -3.86 -1.31 21.94
CA LEU A 299 -3.02 -0.84 23.03
C LEU A 299 -1.71 -1.65 23.13
N ALA A 300 -1.76 -2.97 23.01
CA ALA A 300 -0.58 -3.84 23.03
C ALA A 300 0.35 -3.61 21.82
N PHE A 301 -0.21 -3.23 20.67
CA PHE A 301 0.55 -2.83 19.49
C PHE A 301 1.22 -1.46 19.65
N GLY A 302 0.81 -0.68 20.65
CA GLY A 302 1.38 0.63 20.97
C GLY A 302 0.70 1.77 20.23
N PHE A 303 -0.56 1.62 19.84
CA PHE A 303 -1.35 2.73 19.30
C PHE A 303 -1.86 3.65 20.41
N SER A 304 -1.89 4.95 20.12
CA SER A 304 -2.79 5.87 20.81
C SER A 304 -4.17 5.76 20.18
N LEU A 305 -5.22 5.74 21.00
CA LEU A 305 -6.61 5.60 20.53
C LEU A 305 -7.36 6.94 20.45
N ASP A 306 -6.71 8.04 20.85
CA ASP A 306 -7.16 9.42 20.69
C ASP A 306 -5.93 10.32 20.46
N ASP A 307 -6.16 11.48 19.84
CA ASP A 307 -5.19 12.57 19.76
C ASP A 307 -5.86 13.85 20.29
N PRO A 308 -5.45 14.38 21.46
CA PRO A 308 -6.11 15.52 22.09
C PRO A 308 -5.97 16.82 21.27
N ASP A 309 -5.00 16.91 20.37
CA ASP A 309 -4.80 18.09 19.53
C ASP A 309 -5.76 18.13 18.34
N ILE A 310 -6.41 17.01 18.01
CA ILE A 310 -7.45 16.96 16.98
C ILE A 310 -8.80 17.32 17.63
N PRO A 311 -9.45 18.43 17.23
CA PRO A 311 -10.74 18.84 17.77
C PRO A 311 -11.83 17.81 17.48
N LEU A 312 -12.70 17.55 18.46
CA LEU A 312 -13.82 16.63 18.23
C LEU A 312 -14.78 17.19 17.17
N SER A 313 -14.98 18.51 17.16
CA SER A 313 -15.80 19.19 16.16
C SER A 313 -15.29 18.96 14.74
N SER A 314 -13.97 19.01 14.52
CA SER A 314 -13.36 18.74 13.21
C SER A 314 -13.58 17.30 12.76
N ILE A 315 -13.43 16.33 13.68
CA ILE A 315 -13.70 14.91 13.39
C ILE A 315 -15.18 14.73 13.03
N ALA A 316 -16.10 15.25 13.86
CA ALA A 316 -17.53 15.15 13.63
C ALA A 316 -17.95 15.77 12.29
N SER A 317 -17.42 16.94 11.95
CA SER A 317 -17.67 17.59 10.67
C SER A 317 -17.20 16.74 9.49
N ALA A 318 -16.06 16.06 9.61
CA ALA A 318 -15.52 15.20 8.56
C ALA A 318 -16.27 13.87 8.39
N VAL A 319 -16.86 13.32 9.47
CA VAL A 319 -17.72 12.12 9.39
C VAL A 319 -18.91 12.38 8.47
N GLY A 320 -19.09 11.54 7.45
CA GLY A 320 -20.21 11.65 6.51
C GLY A 320 -20.05 12.75 5.45
N MET A 321 -18.84 13.31 5.27
CA MET A 321 -18.55 14.13 4.09
C MET A 321 -18.24 13.24 2.87
N ASP A 322 -19.04 13.38 1.82
CA ASP A 322 -18.75 12.87 0.48
C ASP A 322 -18.77 14.05 -0.51
N LYS A 323 -17.62 14.36 -1.14
CA LYS A 323 -17.49 15.42 -2.17
C LYS A 323 -18.13 16.76 -1.77
N LYS A 324 -17.86 17.23 -0.55
CA LYS A 324 -18.41 18.47 0.08
C LYS A 324 -19.93 18.43 0.37
N ARG A 325 -20.58 17.27 0.29
CA ARG A 325 -21.97 17.07 0.72
C ARG A 325 -21.99 16.18 1.95
N VAL A 326 -22.81 16.55 2.93
CA VAL A 326 -23.08 15.69 4.09
C VAL A 326 -24.13 14.67 3.66
N VAL A 327 -23.79 13.39 3.73
CA VAL A 327 -24.77 12.31 3.50
C VAL A 327 -25.63 12.11 4.75
N ALA A 328 -26.89 11.74 4.58
CA ALA A 328 -27.79 11.50 5.71
C ALA A 328 -27.47 10.19 6.44
N GLU A 329 -27.07 9.17 5.67
CA GLU A 329 -26.72 7.84 6.14
C GLU A 329 -25.41 7.38 5.49
N ILE A 330 -24.68 6.53 6.20
CA ILE A 330 -23.46 5.87 5.74
C ILE A 330 -23.61 4.36 5.92
N GLU A 331 -23.10 3.59 4.97
CA GLU A 331 -22.97 2.14 5.13
C GLU A 331 -21.65 1.84 5.82
N MET A 332 -21.73 1.43 7.09
CA MET A 332 -20.60 1.09 7.93
C MET A 332 -20.54 -0.41 8.15
N PRO A 333 -19.37 -1.05 8.01
CA PRO A 333 -19.17 -2.40 8.50
C PRO A 333 -19.08 -2.40 10.02
N LEU A 334 -19.93 -3.19 10.67
CA LEU A 334 -19.95 -3.39 12.10
C LEU A 334 -19.61 -4.84 12.43
N VAL A 335 -18.77 -5.05 13.43
CA VAL A 335 -18.34 -6.39 13.86
C VAL A 335 -19.49 -7.06 14.62
N THR A 336 -19.94 -8.23 14.16
CA THR A 336 -21.03 -9.01 14.78
C THR A 336 -20.50 -10.11 15.69
N ALA A 337 -19.31 -10.64 15.37
CA ALA A 337 -18.56 -11.59 16.19
C ALA A 337 -17.06 -11.47 15.85
N ALA A 338 -16.20 -12.12 16.63
CA ALA A 338 -14.78 -12.16 16.31
C ALA A 338 -14.54 -12.82 14.94
N GLY A 339 -14.08 -12.04 13.95
CA GLY A 339 -13.89 -12.51 12.59
C GLY A 339 -15.14 -12.52 11.73
N ASP A 340 -16.17 -11.75 12.12
CA ASP A 340 -17.38 -11.58 11.32
C ASP A 340 -17.88 -10.14 11.42
N SER A 341 -18.34 -9.61 10.29
CA SER A 341 -18.85 -8.25 10.20
C SER A 341 -19.90 -8.12 9.12
N GLU A 342 -20.81 -7.18 9.31
CA GLU A 342 -21.89 -6.91 8.37
C GLU A 342 -22.01 -5.41 8.10
N LEU A 343 -22.48 -5.07 6.89
CA LEU A 343 -22.77 -3.68 6.54
C LEU A 343 -24.11 -3.26 7.14
N ARG A 344 -24.11 -2.17 7.90
CA ARG A 344 -25.33 -1.51 8.38
C ARG A 344 -25.39 -0.07 7.92
N ARG A 345 -26.59 0.40 7.60
CA ARG A 345 -26.85 1.81 7.37
C ARG A 345 -27.00 2.53 8.71
N ILE A 346 -26.15 3.53 8.91
CA ILE A 346 -26.08 4.31 10.13
C ILE A 346 -26.40 5.77 9.78
N PRO A 347 -27.39 6.39 10.43
CA PRO A 347 -27.61 7.83 10.32
C PRO A 347 -26.36 8.59 10.78
N VAL A 348 -25.87 9.52 9.97
CA VAL A 348 -24.67 10.31 10.30
C VAL A 348 -24.86 11.10 11.59
N ALA A 349 -26.08 11.61 11.83
CA ALA A 349 -26.42 12.31 13.06
C ALA A 349 -26.30 11.42 14.31
N LEU A 350 -26.66 10.12 14.20
CA LEU A 350 -26.51 9.16 15.29
C LEU A 350 -25.03 8.95 15.61
N LEU A 351 -24.20 8.65 14.60
CA LEU A 351 -22.76 8.46 14.83
C LEU A 351 -22.13 9.72 15.43
N ARG A 352 -22.42 10.91 14.87
CA ARG A 352 -21.88 12.19 15.37
C ARG A 352 -22.27 12.46 16.82
N GLY A 353 -23.53 12.21 17.19
CA GLY A 353 -24.01 12.41 18.56
C GLY A 353 -23.34 11.51 19.60
N GLU A 354 -22.82 10.34 19.18
CA GLU A 354 -22.14 9.38 20.06
C GLU A 354 -20.64 9.63 20.21
N LEU A 355 -20.00 10.40 19.31
CA LEU A 355 -18.55 10.65 19.34
C LEU A 355 -18.05 11.27 20.68
N PRO A 356 -18.76 12.19 21.34
CA PRO A 356 -18.35 12.76 22.63
C PRO A 356 -18.19 11.70 23.72
N ASP A 357 -19.18 10.82 23.86
CA ASP A 357 -19.16 9.72 24.83
C ASP A 357 -18.06 8.71 24.50
N ILE A 358 -17.92 8.35 23.21
CA ILE A 358 -16.87 7.43 22.73
C ILE A 358 -15.48 7.99 23.07
N ARG A 359 -15.24 9.28 22.79
CA ARG A 359 -13.96 9.93 23.09
C ARG A 359 -13.69 9.96 24.59
N SER A 360 -14.71 10.23 25.40
CA SER A 360 -14.58 10.21 26.87
C SER A 360 -14.17 8.83 27.37
N GLU A 361 -14.85 7.77 26.91
CA GLU A 361 -14.55 6.39 27.30
C GLU A 361 -13.12 5.99 26.89
N ILE A 362 -12.68 6.33 25.67
CA ILE A 362 -11.31 6.08 25.23
C ILE A 362 -10.30 6.76 26.14
N ARG A 363 -10.54 8.01 26.53
CA ARG A 363 -9.64 8.74 27.43
C ARG A 363 -9.61 8.13 28.83
N GLU A 364 -10.72 7.58 29.31
CA GLU A 364 -10.76 6.81 30.56
C GLU A 364 -9.92 5.53 30.48
N ILE A 365 -10.04 4.78 29.38
CA ILE A 365 -9.24 3.58 29.12
C ILE A 365 -7.74 3.94 29.10
N LEU A 366 -7.36 5.02 28.40
CA LEU A 366 -5.98 5.49 28.32
C LEU A 366 -5.44 5.93 29.69
N ARG A 367 -6.22 6.68 30.48
CA ARG A 367 -5.84 7.10 31.84
C ARG A 367 -5.65 5.91 32.77
N ALA A 368 -6.58 4.95 32.77
CA ALA A 368 -6.49 3.75 33.60
C ALA A 368 -5.22 2.94 33.28
N ARG A 369 -4.83 2.86 32.01
CA ARG A 369 -3.58 2.20 31.59
C ARG A 369 -2.34 2.92 32.09
N THR A 370 -2.27 4.25 31.97
CA THR A 370 -1.13 5.04 32.47
C THR A 370 -0.98 4.89 33.98
N SER A 371 -2.09 4.93 34.73
CA SER A 371 -2.07 4.70 36.19
C SER A 371 -1.62 3.29 36.56
N ALA A 372 -2.02 2.27 35.80
CA ALA A 372 -1.57 0.89 36.02
C ALA A 372 -0.08 0.71 35.69
N ALA A 373 0.43 1.38 34.65
CA ALA A 373 1.85 1.36 34.29
C ALA A 373 2.73 2.10 35.31
N ALA A 374 2.21 3.16 35.94
CA ALA A 374 2.91 3.93 36.97
C ALA A 374 2.99 3.22 38.35
N ALA A 375 2.27 2.12 38.56
CA ALA A 375 2.23 1.40 39.85
C ALA A 375 3.36 0.35 40.04
N GLY A 376 4.39 0.33 39.19
CA GLY A 376 5.70 -0.33 39.42
C GLY A 376 6.65 0.55 40.26
N PRO A 377 7.78 0.04 40.82
CA PRO A 377 8.37 0.58 42.06
C PRO A 377 8.83 2.04 41.95
N ASP A 378 8.15 2.89 42.72
CA ASP A 378 8.37 4.33 42.97
C ASP A 378 9.76 4.58 43.64
N PRO A 379 10.41 5.77 43.55
CA PRO A 379 9.80 7.06 43.21
C PRO A 379 10.56 8.03 42.29
N LEU A 380 9.79 8.91 41.63
CA LEU A 380 9.90 10.39 41.64
C LEU A 380 8.88 11.03 40.67
N ARG A 381 8.12 11.99 41.19
CA ARG A 381 7.00 12.69 40.55
C ARG A 381 7.38 13.71 39.46
N ALA A 382 6.33 14.01 38.67
CA ALA A 382 5.96 15.27 37.97
C ALA A 382 6.23 15.26 36.44
N GLU A 383 5.32 15.66 35.54
CA GLU A 383 4.19 16.60 35.65
C GLU A 383 2.92 16.16 34.87
N ASP A 384 1.80 16.77 35.26
CA ASP A 384 0.42 16.40 34.98
C ASP A 384 -0.06 16.68 33.55
N GLY A 385 -0.78 15.73 32.95
CA GLY A 385 -1.64 15.97 31.79
C GLY A 385 -2.92 16.68 32.23
N VAL A 386 -3.05 17.97 31.90
CA VAL A 386 -4.22 18.79 32.22
C VAL A 386 -5.45 18.26 31.46
N PRO A 387 -6.52 17.81 32.14
CA PRO A 387 -7.77 17.49 31.46
C PRO A 387 -8.37 18.77 30.83
N LEU A 388 -8.86 18.66 29.59
CA LEU A 388 -9.57 19.76 28.93
C LEU A 388 -10.73 20.23 29.84
N PRO A 389 -10.90 21.53 30.11
CA PRO A 389 -11.97 22.05 30.95
C PRO A 389 -13.36 21.58 30.47
N GLU A 390 -14.28 21.27 31.40
CA GLU A 390 -15.68 20.87 31.09
C GLU A 390 -16.39 21.85 30.13
N GLU A 391 -15.98 23.12 30.15
CA GLU A 391 -16.41 24.17 29.21
C GLU A 391 -16.14 23.81 27.74
N ILE A 392 -14.97 23.21 27.42
CA ILE A 392 -14.62 22.80 26.05
C ILE A 392 -15.50 21.64 25.61
N VAL A 393 -15.72 20.64 26.47
CA VAL A 393 -16.54 19.46 26.13
C VAL A 393 -17.99 19.88 25.84
N ALA A 394 -18.55 20.76 26.66
CA ALA A 394 -19.90 21.30 26.43
C ALA A 394 -20.01 22.13 25.14
N LEU A 395 -18.95 22.86 24.78
CA LEU A 395 -18.90 23.63 23.53
C LEU A 395 -18.69 22.74 22.30
N GLU A 396 -17.85 21.70 22.41
CA GLU A 396 -17.70 20.65 21.38
C GLU A 396 -19.06 20.02 21.09
N GLN A 397 -19.79 19.57 22.11
CA GLN A 397 -21.13 18.97 21.95
C GLN A 397 -22.07 19.91 21.19
N ARG A 398 -22.12 21.20 21.56
CA ARG A 398 -22.99 22.17 20.90
C ARG A 398 -22.66 22.38 19.42
N VAL A 399 -21.38 22.33 19.05
CA VAL A 399 -20.93 22.43 17.65
C VAL A 399 -21.18 21.13 16.90
N VAL A 400 -21.06 19.97 17.56
CA VAL A 400 -21.41 18.67 16.99
C VAL A 400 -22.92 18.58 16.69
N ASP A 401 -23.75 19.03 17.62
CA ASP A 401 -25.22 19.01 17.50
C ASP A 401 -25.72 19.98 16.40
N ASP A 402 -25.10 21.17 16.30
CA ASP A 402 -25.39 22.16 15.27
C ASP A 402 -24.09 22.76 14.70
N PRO A 403 -23.55 22.16 13.61
CA PRO A 403 -22.31 22.62 12.97
C PRO A 403 -22.41 24.01 12.33
N ARG A 404 -23.60 24.61 12.29
CA ARG A 404 -23.86 25.97 11.78
C ARG A 404 -24.05 26.98 12.92
N ASN A 405 -23.86 26.58 14.18
CA ASN A 405 -24.04 27.47 15.33
C ASN A 405 -22.84 28.41 15.51
N LEU A 406 -22.77 29.47 14.71
CA LEU A 406 -21.66 30.43 14.75
C LEU A 406 -21.28 30.91 16.17
N PRO A 407 -22.22 31.25 17.09
CA PRO A 407 -21.87 31.57 18.47
C PRO A 407 -21.12 30.46 19.21
N ALA A 408 -21.56 29.20 19.08
CA ALA A 408 -20.87 28.06 19.69
C ALA A 408 -19.48 27.83 19.07
N MET A 409 -19.36 27.99 17.76
CA MET A 409 -18.10 27.89 17.03
C MET A 409 -17.06 28.90 17.53
N LEU A 410 -17.45 30.16 17.71
CA LEU A 410 -16.54 31.21 18.18
C LEU A 410 -16.15 31.04 19.66
N LEU A 411 -17.09 30.58 20.49
CA LEU A 411 -16.80 30.25 21.89
C LEU A 411 -15.83 29.08 21.99
N LEU A 412 -16.02 28.04 21.18
CA LEU A 412 -15.15 26.87 21.14
C LEU A 412 -13.74 27.25 20.64
N ALA A 413 -13.65 28.09 19.60
CA ALA A 413 -12.37 28.61 19.11
C ALA A 413 -11.59 29.38 20.20
N ASP A 414 -12.26 30.26 20.97
CA ASP A 414 -11.61 30.96 22.09
C ASP A 414 -11.25 30.02 23.24
N ALA A 415 -12.08 29.01 23.52
CA ALA A 415 -11.81 28.04 24.57
C ALA A 415 -10.57 27.19 24.26
N TYR A 416 -10.43 26.68 23.02
CA TYR A 416 -9.21 26.00 22.58
C TYR A 416 -7.98 26.90 22.64
N ARG A 417 -8.13 28.17 22.22
CA ARG A 417 -7.06 29.17 22.26
C ARG A 417 -6.55 29.39 23.69
N ARG A 418 -7.46 29.57 24.66
CA ARG A 418 -7.14 29.74 26.08
C ARG A 418 -6.49 28.50 26.70
N ALA A 419 -6.84 27.31 26.21
CA ALA A 419 -6.26 26.05 26.64
C ALA A 419 -4.91 25.71 25.99
N GLY A 420 -4.38 26.58 25.12
CA GLY A 420 -3.14 26.33 24.39
C GLY A 420 -3.26 25.36 23.21
N ASN A 421 -4.48 24.91 22.87
CA ASN A 421 -4.75 24.11 21.67
C ASN A 421 -4.84 25.03 20.44
N GLY A 422 -3.68 25.52 19.98
CA GLY A 422 -3.56 26.38 18.80
C GLY A 422 -4.20 25.79 17.53
N PRO A 423 -3.92 24.53 17.16
CA PRO A 423 -4.55 23.87 16.01
C PRO A 423 -6.08 23.86 16.10
N GLY A 424 -6.63 23.51 17.27
CA GLY A 424 -8.07 23.47 17.48
C GLY A 424 -8.74 24.83 17.45
N ALA A 425 -8.08 25.85 17.99
CA ALA A 425 -8.53 27.23 17.86
C ALA A 425 -8.61 27.65 16.39
N TRP A 426 -7.56 27.35 15.62
CA TRP A 426 -7.44 27.76 14.22
C TRP A 426 -8.47 27.10 13.33
N GLU A 427 -8.61 25.77 13.38
CA GLU A 427 -9.59 25.06 12.55
C GLU A 427 -11.02 25.50 12.87
N MET A 428 -11.34 25.72 14.14
CA MET A 428 -12.67 26.19 14.52
C MET A 428 -12.97 27.61 14.03
N ALA A 429 -11.98 28.50 14.09
CA ALA A 429 -12.10 29.85 13.56
C ALA A 429 -12.17 29.88 12.03
N LYS A 430 -11.43 29.00 11.36
CA LYS A 430 -11.43 28.83 9.91
C LYS A 430 -12.76 28.28 9.42
N GLU A 431 -13.31 27.24 10.04
CA GLU A 431 -14.63 26.70 9.73
C GLU A 431 -15.71 27.78 9.89
N ALA A 432 -15.67 28.56 10.99
CA ALA A 432 -16.57 29.68 11.19
C ALA A 432 -16.43 30.75 10.09
N LEU A 433 -15.21 31.04 9.64
CA LEU A 433 -14.94 32.00 8.57
C LEU A 433 -15.37 31.47 7.20
N GLN A 434 -15.22 30.18 6.92
CA GLN A 434 -15.65 29.56 5.67
C GLN A 434 -17.18 29.53 5.57
N GLN A 435 -17.88 29.20 6.66
CA GLN A 435 -19.34 29.21 6.67
C GLN A 435 -19.92 30.64 6.69
N TYR A 436 -19.23 31.59 7.32
CA TYR A 436 -19.70 32.97 7.52
C TYR A 436 -18.63 34.02 7.15
N PRO A 437 -18.22 34.10 5.87
CA PRO A 437 -17.08 34.92 5.44
C PRO A 437 -17.27 36.43 5.68
N SER A 438 -18.52 36.89 5.71
CA SER A 438 -18.86 38.29 5.94
C SER A 438 -19.14 38.64 7.42
N ASP A 439 -19.14 37.66 8.36
CA ASP A 439 -19.41 37.97 9.77
C ASP A 439 -18.17 38.60 10.45
N PRO A 440 -18.28 39.82 11.01
CA PRO A 440 -17.14 40.51 11.61
C PRO A 440 -16.52 39.77 12.80
N ARG A 441 -17.30 38.94 13.50
CA ARG A 441 -16.83 38.17 14.67
C ARG A 441 -15.96 36.99 14.23
N ALA A 442 -16.35 36.28 13.17
CA ALA A 442 -15.56 35.20 12.57
C ALA A 442 -14.23 35.73 12.05
N GLN A 443 -14.25 36.83 11.28
CA GLN A 443 -13.02 37.47 10.80
C GLN A 443 -12.10 37.97 11.91
N ARG A 444 -12.65 38.48 13.03
CA ARG A 444 -11.84 38.89 14.19
C ARG A 444 -11.23 37.70 14.92
N ALA A 445 -12.00 36.62 15.11
CA ALA A 445 -11.51 35.41 15.76
C ALA A 445 -10.36 34.78 14.96
N ALA A 446 -10.54 34.61 13.65
CA ALA A 446 -9.51 34.07 12.76
C ALA A 446 -8.23 34.92 12.80
N ARG A 447 -8.33 36.25 12.56
CA ARG A 447 -7.16 37.16 12.64
C ARG A 447 -6.44 37.11 13.98
N ARG A 448 -7.18 37.00 15.09
CA ARG A 448 -6.59 36.93 16.43
C ARG A 448 -5.80 35.64 16.63
N ILE A 449 -6.36 34.50 16.24
CA ILE A 449 -5.71 33.19 16.38
C ILE A 449 -4.53 33.08 15.42
N GLU A 450 -4.65 33.61 14.21
CA GLU A 450 -3.55 33.73 13.26
C GLU A 450 -2.40 34.59 13.80
N GLN A 451 -2.68 35.71 14.46
CA GLN A 451 -1.63 36.53 15.09
C GLN A 451 -0.95 35.81 16.27
N GLU A 452 -1.70 35.04 17.06
CA GLU A 452 -1.17 34.33 18.23
C GLU A 452 -0.40 33.06 17.86
N PHE A 453 -0.75 32.38 16.75
CA PHE A 453 -0.22 31.05 16.40
C PHE A 453 0.28 30.89 14.95
N GLY A 454 0.18 31.92 14.10
CA GLY A 454 0.40 31.85 12.65
C GLY A 454 1.81 31.48 12.18
N GLY A 455 2.82 31.48 13.06
CA GLY A 455 4.16 30.96 12.76
C GLY A 455 4.27 29.43 12.76
N ALA A 456 3.22 28.72 13.22
CA ALA A 456 3.21 27.26 13.38
C ALA A 456 2.32 26.52 12.36
N PHE A 457 1.72 27.23 11.38
CA PHE A 457 0.77 26.64 10.42
C PHE A 457 1.22 26.89 8.98
N PRO A 458 1.04 25.92 8.06
CA PRO A 458 1.38 26.11 6.66
C PRO A 458 0.48 27.19 6.03
N ALA A 459 1.10 28.16 5.35
CA ALA A 459 0.40 29.22 4.63
C ALA A 459 -0.40 28.65 3.45
N GLN A 460 -1.67 29.03 3.32
CA GLN A 460 -2.42 28.85 2.07
C GLN A 460 -2.31 30.13 1.20
N PRO A 461 -2.07 30.03 -0.12
CA PRO A 461 -2.08 31.20 -0.99
C PRO A 461 -3.51 31.70 -1.24
N GLU A 462 -3.63 33.02 -1.39
CA GLU A 462 -4.87 33.77 -1.64
C GLU A 462 -5.61 33.31 -2.92
N GLU A 463 -6.93 33.12 -2.80
CA GLU A 463 -7.84 32.84 -3.91
C GLU A 463 -8.16 34.13 -4.69
N GLU A 464 -7.86 34.14 -5.99
CA GLU A 464 -8.69 34.84 -6.96
C GLU A 464 -9.48 33.80 -7.76
N SER A 465 -10.81 33.84 -7.66
CA SER A 465 -11.71 32.98 -8.43
C SER A 465 -11.80 33.46 -9.90
N PRO A 466 -11.57 32.61 -10.90
CA PRO A 466 -12.05 32.87 -12.25
C PRO A 466 -13.54 32.51 -12.38
N PRO A 467 -14.29 33.16 -13.29
CA PRO A 467 -15.74 33.00 -13.38
C PRO A 467 -16.14 31.65 -14.01
N LEU A 468 -17.35 31.20 -13.66
CA LEU A 468 -18.06 30.03 -14.17
C LEU A 468 -18.46 30.20 -15.65
N GLU A 469 -18.00 29.30 -16.53
CA GLU A 469 -18.52 28.87 -17.85
C GLU A 469 -17.37 27.98 -18.44
N ASP A 470 -17.47 26.68 -18.72
CA ASP A 470 -18.48 25.90 -19.45
C ASP A 470 -18.57 24.44 -18.92
N MET A 471 -19.79 23.96 -18.70
CA MET A 471 -20.09 22.52 -18.61
C MET A 471 -20.15 21.94 -20.03
N LEU A 472 -19.30 20.96 -20.34
CA LEU A 472 -19.54 20.05 -21.48
C LEU A 472 -20.67 19.09 -21.11
N ILE A 473 -21.88 19.39 -21.58
CA ILE A 473 -23.00 18.45 -21.65
C ILE A 473 -22.79 17.60 -22.91
N LEU A 474 -22.62 16.29 -22.76
CA LEU A 474 -22.70 15.35 -23.88
C LEU A 474 -24.16 14.89 -24.04
N GLU A 475 -24.76 15.11 -25.20
CA GLU A 475 -26.14 14.74 -25.53
C GLU A 475 -26.35 13.22 -25.63
N GLU A 476 -27.59 12.80 -25.40
CA GLU A 476 -28.09 11.43 -25.47
C GLU A 476 -28.09 10.90 -26.92
N GLY A 477 -27.40 9.77 -27.18
CA GLY A 477 -27.41 9.08 -28.49
C GLY A 477 -26.06 8.69 -29.10
N ALA A 478 -24.92 8.92 -28.42
CA ALA A 478 -23.59 8.79 -29.03
C ALA A 478 -22.88 7.43 -28.88
N PHE A 479 -23.55 6.28 -28.82
CA PHE A 479 -22.85 4.98 -28.88
C PHE A 479 -23.67 3.89 -29.58
N GLU A 480 -23.10 3.31 -30.65
CA GLU A 480 -23.49 2.01 -31.18
C GLU A 480 -22.42 0.99 -30.75
N LEU A 481 -22.83 0.00 -29.95
CA LEU A 481 -21.95 -1.10 -29.51
C LEU A 481 -21.73 -2.06 -30.69
N ARG A 482 -20.47 -2.35 -31.00
CA ARG A 482 -20.10 -3.51 -31.85
C ARG A 482 -19.23 -4.48 -31.05
N PRO A 483 -19.57 -5.78 -31.02
CA PRO A 483 -18.68 -6.82 -30.53
C PRO A 483 -17.41 -6.89 -31.38
N ALA A 484 -16.29 -7.24 -30.74
CA ALA A 484 -15.06 -7.56 -31.44
C ALA A 484 -15.19 -8.99 -32.00
N ASP A 485 -15.65 -9.12 -33.24
CA ASP A 485 -15.70 -10.41 -33.90
C ASP A 485 -14.30 -10.92 -34.26
N VAL A 486 -14.12 -12.15 -33.81
CA VAL A 486 -13.20 -13.22 -34.22
C VAL A 486 -13.52 -13.62 -35.67
N PRO A 487 -12.56 -14.10 -36.49
CA PRO A 487 -12.90 -14.68 -37.79
C PRO A 487 -13.58 -16.04 -37.61
N GLU A 488 -14.79 -16.17 -38.16
CA GLU A 488 -15.53 -17.43 -38.25
C GLU A 488 -14.86 -18.43 -39.21
N ALA A 489 -14.91 -19.71 -38.84
CA ALA A 489 -14.95 -20.83 -39.79
C ALA A 489 -15.67 -22.05 -39.17
N GLY A 490 -16.92 -22.27 -39.61
CA GLY A 490 -17.49 -23.55 -40.06
C GLY A 490 -17.57 -24.78 -39.15
N ASP A 491 -18.80 -25.07 -38.71
CA ASP A 491 -19.55 -26.34 -38.64
C ASP A 491 -18.85 -27.69 -38.33
N GLY A 492 -19.27 -28.27 -37.20
CA GLY A 492 -19.78 -29.66 -37.07
C GLY A 492 -18.82 -30.85 -37.11
N GLU A 493 -18.49 -31.43 -35.94
CA GLU A 493 -18.81 -32.82 -35.53
C GLU A 493 -18.05 -33.27 -34.26
N GLU A 494 -18.74 -34.11 -33.49
CA GLU A 494 -18.32 -35.06 -32.44
C GLU A 494 -17.29 -34.70 -31.34
N ILE A 495 -17.79 -34.80 -30.11
CA ILE A 495 -17.05 -34.80 -28.85
C ILE A 495 -16.23 -36.09 -28.75
N VAL A 496 -14.92 -35.97 -28.93
CA VAL A 496 -13.92 -36.88 -28.34
C VAL A 496 -12.96 -36.02 -27.53
N ARG A 497 -12.96 -36.19 -26.20
CA ARG A 497 -11.99 -35.56 -25.30
C ARG A 497 -10.62 -36.24 -25.48
N GLU A 498 -9.82 -35.74 -26.40
CA GLU A 498 -8.36 -35.84 -26.33
C GLU A 498 -7.83 -34.54 -25.72
N GLY A 499 -6.99 -34.65 -24.69
CA GLY A 499 -6.35 -33.50 -24.05
C GLY A 499 -5.49 -32.71 -25.06
N PRO A 500 -5.30 -31.39 -24.86
CA PRO A 500 -4.58 -30.58 -25.83
C PRO A 500 -3.15 -31.10 -26.02
N PRO A 501 -2.62 -31.09 -27.26
CA PRO A 501 -1.22 -31.39 -27.49
C PRO A 501 -0.36 -30.40 -26.71
N ALA A 502 0.80 -30.87 -26.24
CA ALA A 502 1.76 -30.08 -25.49
C ALA A 502 2.18 -28.85 -26.33
N GLY A 503 1.55 -27.69 -26.06
CA GLY A 503 1.81 -26.44 -26.78
C GLY A 503 3.24 -25.98 -26.61
N PRO A 504 3.73 -25.05 -27.45
CA PRO A 504 5.09 -24.55 -27.33
C PRO A 504 5.33 -23.99 -25.92
N PRO A 505 6.53 -24.17 -25.33
CA PRO A 505 6.94 -23.53 -24.09
C PRO A 505 6.57 -22.04 -24.08
N PRO A 506 6.12 -21.50 -22.93
CA PRO A 506 5.80 -20.09 -22.84
C PRO A 506 7.05 -19.23 -23.13
N VAL A 507 6.85 -18.09 -23.81
CA VAL A 507 7.88 -17.06 -24.16
C VAL A 507 8.92 -16.87 -23.04
N ARG A 508 8.41 -16.89 -21.80
CA ARG A 508 9.10 -16.64 -20.53
C ARG A 508 10.28 -17.57 -20.25
N THR A 509 10.25 -18.83 -20.70
CA THR A 509 11.31 -19.81 -20.40
C THR A 509 12.55 -19.57 -21.25
N ILE A 510 12.38 -19.11 -22.49
CA ILE A 510 13.49 -18.79 -23.40
C ILE A 510 14.14 -17.47 -22.99
N THR A 511 13.34 -16.50 -22.54
CA THR A 511 13.84 -15.25 -21.96
C THR A 511 14.77 -15.50 -20.77
N MET A 512 14.52 -16.53 -19.95
CA MET A 512 15.43 -16.91 -18.85
C MET A 512 16.79 -17.39 -19.37
N ALA A 513 16.79 -18.23 -20.41
CA ALA A 513 18.02 -18.70 -21.03
C ALA A 513 18.85 -17.54 -21.59
N ASP A 514 18.21 -16.56 -22.24
CA ASP A 514 18.87 -15.33 -22.71
C ASP A 514 19.54 -14.56 -21.57
N VAL A 515 18.86 -14.43 -20.43
CA VAL A 515 19.39 -13.74 -19.24
C VAL A 515 20.63 -14.47 -18.71
N TYR A 516 20.54 -15.78 -18.49
CA TYR A 516 21.68 -16.58 -18.02
C TYR A 516 22.85 -16.56 -19.01
N TRP A 517 22.57 -16.57 -20.31
CA TRP A 517 23.59 -16.46 -21.34
C TRP A 517 24.34 -15.13 -21.28
N LYS A 518 23.62 -14.01 -21.19
CA LYS A 518 24.21 -12.66 -21.05
C LYS A 518 25.05 -12.51 -19.79
N GLN A 519 24.71 -13.24 -18.72
CA GLN A 519 25.48 -13.29 -17.47
C GLN A 519 26.72 -14.19 -17.53
N GLY A 520 26.98 -14.87 -18.64
CA GLY A 520 28.07 -15.85 -18.76
C GLY A 520 27.76 -17.22 -18.14
N ARG A 521 26.54 -17.44 -17.62
CA ARG A 521 26.04 -18.71 -17.09
C ARG A 521 25.57 -19.62 -18.24
N ARG A 522 26.49 -19.91 -19.16
CA ARG A 522 26.20 -20.58 -20.44
C ARG A 522 25.64 -21.98 -20.26
N ARG A 523 26.13 -22.72 -19.25
CA ARG A 523 25.67 -24.08 -18.96
C ARG A 523 24.20 -24.06 -18.55
N GLU A 524 23.81 -23.21 -17.61
CA GLU A 524 22.42 -23.10 -17.15
C GLU A 524 21.49 -22.62 -18.27
N ALA A 525 21.93 -21.68 -19.11
CA ALA A 525 21.17 -21.25 -20.28
C ALA A 525 20.93 -22.39 -21.28
N LEU A 526 21.97 -23.19 -21.56
CA LEU A 526 21.87 -24.36 -22.43
C LEU A 526 20.98 -25.45 -21.83
N GLU A 527 21.13 -25.74 -20.53
CA GLU A 527 20.29 -26.72 -19.81
C GLU A 527 18.79 -26.35 -19.90
N ILE A 528 18.45 -25.06 -19.79
CA ILE A 528 17.06 -24.60 -19.96
C ILE A 528 16.56 -24.88 -21.37
N VAL A 529 17.34 -24.52 -22.39
CA VAL A 529 16.93 -24.66 -23.80
C VAL A 529 16.92 -26.11 -24.25
N GLU A 530 17.85 -26.92 -23.77
CA GLU A 530 17.88 -28.36 -23.99
C GLU A 530 16.69 -29.03 -23.30
N GLY A 531 16.39 -28.70 -22.05
CA GLY A 531 15.21 -29.21 -21.36
C GLY A 531 13.88 -28.81 -22.02
N ILE A 532 13.84 -27.65 -22.70
CA ILE A 532 12.72 -27.27 -23.56
C ILE A 532 12.64 -28.19 -24.78
N LEU A 533 13.75 -28.36 -25.51
CA LEU A 533 13.80 -29.17 -26.74
C LEU A 533 13.59 -30.66 -26.46
N GLU A 534 13.94 -31.16 -25.27
CA GLU A 534 13.62 -32.53 -24.85
C GLU A 534 12.10 -32.75 -24.75
N LYS A 535 11.38 -31.76 -24.22
CA LYS A 535 9.92 -31.83 -24.05
C LYS A 535 9.17 -31.45 -25.33
N HIS A 536 9.74 -30.53 -26.12
CA HIS A 536 9.17 -29.99 -27.35
C HIS A 536 10.25 -29.84 -28.44
N PRO A 537 10.64 -30.93 -29.14
CA PRO A 537 11.77 -30.93 -30.07
C PRO A 537 11.65 -29.96 -31.26
N ALA A 538 10.43 -29.58 -31.61
CA ALA A 538 10.12 -28.67 -32.71
C ALA A 538 9.85 -27.23 -32.27
N ASP A 539 10.15 -26.83 -31.03
CA ASP A 539 9.91 -25.45 -30.58
C ASP A 539 10.77 -24.46 -31.40
N PRO A 540 10.14 -23.59 -32.22
CA PRO A 540 10.86 -22.76 -33.18
C PRO A 540 11.73 -21.70 -32.50
N ARG A 541 11.39 -21.30 -31.27
CA ARG A 541 12.12 -20.26 -30.54
C ARG A 541 13.33 -20.85 -29.84
N ALA A 542 13.21 -22.03 -29.23
CA ALA A 542 14.32 -22.73 -28.61
C ALA A 542 15.35 -23.14 -29.67
N LEU A 543 14.89 -23.55 -30.86
CA LEU A 543 15.76 -23.79 -32.01
C LEU A 543 16.45 -22.51 -32.49
N ALA A 544 15.71 -21.41 -32.68
CA ALA A 544 16.28 -20.12 -33.07
C ALA A 544 17.28 -19.59 -32.02
N TRP A 545 16.97 -19.76 -30.73
CA TRP A 545 17.85 -19.40 -29.63
C TRP A 545 19.14 -20.21 -29.67
N LYS A 546 19.04 -21.54 -29.84
CA LYS A 546 20.19 -22.46 -29.92
C LYS A 546 21.07 -22.19 -31.13
N GLU A 547 20.47 -21.80 -32.25
CA GLU A 547 21.18 -21.39 -33.46
C GLU A 547 21.91 -20.05 -33.26
N SER A 548 21.25 -19.07 -32.63
CA SER A 548 21.83 -17.74 -32.37
C SER A 548 22.90 -17.73 -31.28
N ASN A 549 22.85 -18.70 -30.35
CA ASN A 549 23.72 -18.80 -29.18
C ASN A 549 24.55 -20.09 -29.19
N ARG A 550 25.00 -20.55 -30.38
CA ARG A 550 25.93 -21.67 -30.43
C ARG A 550 27.22 -21.31 -29.68
N PRO A 551 27.69 -22.13 -28.73
CA PRO A 551 29.07 -22.02 -28.30
C PRO A 551 29.93 -22.18 -29.56
N GLU A 552 30.88 -21.28 -29.80
CA GLU A 552 31.86 -21.47 -30.86
C GLU A 552 32.43 -22.88 -30.72
N GLU A 553 32.18 -23.75 -31.70
CA GLU A 553 32.97 -24.97 -31.83
C GLU A 553 34.43 -24.52 -31.87
N PRO A 554 35.37 -25.27 -31.27
CA PRO A 554 36.79 -25.01 -31.46
C PRO A 554 37.13 -25.32 -32.91
N ALA A 555 36.83 -24.37 -33.81
CA ALA A 555 37.23 -24.42 -35.20
C ALA A 555 38.72 -24.16 -35.23
N ASP A 556 39.45 -25.09 -35.86
CA ASP A 556 40.84 -25.00 -36.25
C ASP A 556 41.25 -23.56 -36.60
N ARG A 557 41.88 -22.87 -35.65
CA ARG A 557 42.60 -21.61 -35.88
C ARG A 557 44.10 -21.86 -35.83
N GLU A 558 44.57 -22.79 -36.66
CA GLU A 558 45.88 -22.63 -37.28
C GLU A 558 45.76 -21.68 -38.48
N ARG A 559 45.83 -20.37 -38.19
CA ARG A 559 46.53 -19.32 -38.95
C ARG A 559 45.88 -17.95 -38.73
N GLY A 560 46.58 -17.14 -37.94
CA GLY A 560 46.74 -15.71 -38.21
C GLY A 560 45.65 -14.76 -37.73
N SER A 561 45.71 -14.34 -36.47
CA SER A 561 45.66 -12.92 -36.09
C SER A 561 46.03 -12.74 -34.62
N THR A 562 47.33 -12.57 -34.39
CA THR A 562 47.93 -12.09 -33.15
C THR A 562 47.56 -10.62 -32.91
N GLN A 563 46.63 -10.33 -31.99
CA GLN A 563 46.63 -9.14 -31.12
C GLN A 563 45.36 -9.06 -30.26
N SER A 564 45.42 -9.51 -28.99
CA SER A 564 44.80 -8.84 -27.81
C SER A 564 44.82 -9.65 -26.49
N VAL A 565 45.32 -10.90 -26.45
CA VAL A 565 45.31 -11.71 -25.20
C VAL A 565 46.62 -11.64 -24.41
N ARG A 566 47.08 -10.45 -24.00
CA ARG A 566 48.36 -10.34 -23.24
C ARG A 566 48.32 -9.74 -21.84
N GLU A 567 47.15 -9.49 -21.25
CA GLU A 567 47.11 -8.88 -19.90
C GLU A 567 46.50 -9.73 -18.77
N THR A 568 45.84 -10.87 -19.04
CA THR A 568 45.15 -11.64 -17.97
C THR A 568 45.97 -12.82 -17.41
N ALA A 569 47.04 -13.26 -18.10
CA ALA A 569 47.84 -14.41 -17.71
C ALA A 569 48.61 -14.27 -16.37
N PRO A 570 49.14 -13.10 -15.97
CA PRO A 570 49.93 -12.98 -14.74
C PRO A 570 49.07 -13.06 -13.46
N VAL A 571 47.82 -12.58 -13.51
CA VAL A 571 46.92 -12.51 -12.34
C VAL A 571 46.37 -13.89 -12.01
N ILE A 572 45.91 -14.63 -13.03
CA ILE A 572 45.42 -16.01 -12.87
C ILE A 572 46.52 -16.92 -12.32
N ARG A 573 47.77 -16.73 -12.78
CA ARG A 573 48.92 -17.52 -12.30
C ARG A 573 49.25 -17.23 -10.83
N ARG A 574 49.17 -15.96 -10.39
CA ARG A 574 49.37 -15.60 -8.97
C ARG A 574 48.25 -16.12 -8.08
N LEU A 575 47.00 -16.05 -8.54
CA LEU A 575 45.86 -16.56 -7.80
C LEU A 575 45.94 -18.09 -7.63
N HIS A 576 46.33 -18.80 -8.69
CA HIS A 576 46.53 -20.24 -8.64
C HIS A 576 47.66 -20.66 -7.69
N LEU A 577 48.80 -19.95 -7.70
CA LEU A 577 49.91 -20.18 -6.77
C LEU A 577 49.51 -19.88 -5.31
N PHE A 578 48.75 -18.81 -5.08
CA PHE A 578 48.25 -18.45 -3.76
C PHE A 578 47.30 -19.53 -3.21
N LEU A 579 46.35 -19.99 -4.03
CA LEU A 579 45.42 -21.05 -3.65
C LEU A 579 46.15 -22.37 -3.41
N GLN A 580 47.12 -22.75 -4.25
CA GLN A 580 47.97 -23.94 -4.01
C GLN A 580 48.73 -23.86 -2.69
N THR A 581 49.19 -22.67 -2.30
CA THR A 581 49.90 -22.48 -1.04
C THR A 581 48.97 -22.69 0.15
N ILE A 582 47.77 -22.10 0.13
CA ILE A 582 46.76 -22.29 1.17
C ILE A 582 46.28 -23.76 1.22
N ALA A 583 46.02 -24.37 0.07
CA ALA A 583 45.56 -25.77 0.03
C ALA A 583 46.60 -26.72 0.65
N LYS A 584 47.89 -26.48 0.39
CA LYS A 584 48.98 -27.26 1.01
C LYS A 584 49.13 -27.00 2.52
N GLU A 585 48.93 -25.76 2.95
CA GLU A 585 49.04 -25.37 4.37
C GLU A 585 47.90 -25.93 5.23
N TYR A 586 46.72 -26.13 4.64
CA TYR A 586 45.52 -26.62 5.34
C TYR A 586 45.07 -28.04 4.94
N GLY A 587 45.88 -28.76 4.14
CA GLY A 587 45.63 -30.18 3.81
C GLY A 587 44.52 -30.44 2.79
N TYR A 588 44.18 -29.46 1.96
CA TYR A 588 43.18 -29.58 0.89
C TYR A 588 43.83 -29.88 -0.47
N VAL A 589 43.10 -30.55 -1.36
CA VAL A 589 43.49 -30.78 -2.76
C VAL A 589 42.65 -29.85 -3.65
N LEU A 590 43.32 -29.01 -4.45
CA LEU A 590 42.65 -28.15 -5.44
C LEU A 590 42.31 -28.98 -6.68
N SER A 591 41.01 -29.06 -7.01
CA SER A 591 40.49 -29.55 -8.30
C SER A 591 40.15 -28.39 -9.23
#